data_AF-A0AAV7QVI1-F1
#
_entry.id   AF-A0AAV7QVI1-F1
#
_cell.length_a   1.000
_cell.length_b   1.000
_cell.length_c   1.000
_cell.angle_alpha   90.00
_cell.angle_beta   90.00
_cell.angle_gamma   90.00
#
_symmetry.space_group_name_H-M   'P 1'
#
loop_
_entity.id
_entity.type
_entity.pdbx_description
1 polymer ?
#
loop_
_entity_poly.entity_id
_entity_poly.type
_entity_poly.pdbx_seq_one_letter_code
_entity_poly.pdbx_strand_id
1 'polypeptide(L)'
;MPNDKTASKHSCQLLFSEAIAQPKAMTAQMAPQGHTSPQVDQPTLDVTDRILQEIASVGRRLEVMDLKITDLTLASSSIRADIAGFRETVNNLDQRLSAVEDHIAATPEQEDELKSLRAKLTELEDRSHRDNVRFFGIPEQKEGSDIKTFISSLLTNHFGIEFSPPPEFQKVHRIGPPTQSVYK
;
A
#
# COMPACT_ATOMS: atom_id res chain seq x y z
N MET A 1 -19.42 -32.56 -20.08
CA MET A 1 -18.61 -32.45 -21.31
C MET A 1 -17.58 -31.33 -21.15
N PRO A 2 -16.37 -31.61 -20.65
CA PRO A 2 -15.22 -30.72 -20.79
C PRO A 2 -14.31 -31.19 -21.93
N ASN A 3 -13.86 -30.26 -22.78
CA ASN A 3 -12.87 -30.51 -23.85
C ASN A 3 -11.68 -29.57 -23.64
N ASP A 4 -10.46 -30.08 -23.90
CA ASP A 4 -9.28 -29.40 -24.50
C ASP A 4 -8.85 -27.99 -24.01
N LYS A 5 -7.57 -27.58 -23.91
CA LYS A 5 -6.21 -28.06 -24.25
C LYS A 5 -5.22 -27.16 -23.45
N THR A 6 -3.93 -27.42 -23.25
CA THR A 6 -2.96 -28.41 -23.74
C THR A 6 -1.87 -28.60 -22.68
N ALA A 7 -1.06 -29.67 -22.74
CA ALA A 7 0.24 -29.75 -22.06
C ALA A 7 1.30 -30.32 -23.01
N SER A 8 2.43 -29.63 -23.16
CA SER A 8 3.52 -30.06 -24.05
C SER A 8 4.50 -31.01 -23.35
N LYS A 9 5.07 -31.93 -24.11
CA LYS A 9 5.98 -32.97 -23.63
C LYS A 9 7.38 -32.41 -23.39
N HIS A 10 8.06 -32.88 -22.35
CA HIS A 10 9.49 -33.19 -22.45
C HIS A 10 9.78 -34.50 -21.72
N SER A 11 10.42 -35.43 -22.44
CA SER A 11 10.87 -36.71 -21.94
C SER A 11 12.35 -36.63 -21.62
N CYS A 12 12.77 -37.18 -20.48
CA CYS A 12 14.11 -37.73 -20.29
C CYS A 12 14.03 -38.83 -19.23
N GLN A 13 14.38 -40.04 -19.63
CA GLN A 13 14.28 -41.26 -18.84
C GLN A 13 15.63 -41.96 -18.92
N LEU A 14 16.37 -42.03 -17.81
CA LEU A 14 17.50 -42.94 -17.65
C LEU A 14 17.47 -43.56 -16.26
N LEU A 15 17.23 -44.86 -16.25
CA LEU A 15 17.48 -45.74 -15.11
C LEU A 15 18.95 -46.13 -15.15
N PHE A 16 19.64 -46.15 -14.01
CA PHE A 16 20.74 -47.07 -13.82
C PHE A 16 20.81 -47.52 -12.36
N SER A 17 20.74 -48.83 -12.19
CA SER A 17 20.85 -49.54 -10.93
C SER A 17 21.87 -50.64 -11.14
N GLU A 18 22.88 -50.78 -10.27
CA GLU A 18 23.38 -52.11 -9.90
C GLU A 18 24.25 -52.10 -8.65
N ALA A 19 24.36 -53.28 -8.04
CA ALA A 19 24.97 -53.50 -6.73
C ALA A 19 26.48 -53.74 -6.82
N ILE A 20 27.23 -53.27 -5.82
CA ILE A 20 28.64 -53.63 -5.64
C ILE A 20 28.70 -54.94 -4.85
N ALA A 21 28.95 -56.05 -5.55
CA ALA A 21 29.23 -57.35 -4.95
C ALA A 21 30.75 -57.52 -4.69
N GLN A 22 31.10 -58.01 -3.50
CA GLN A 22 32.49 -58.32 -3.13
C GLN A 22 32.95 -59.63 -3.81
N PRO A 23 34.21 -59.71 -4.31
CA PRO A 23 34.75 -60.97 -4.84
C PRO A 23 35.18 -61.93 -3.70
N LYS A 24 34.79 -63.20 -3.83
CA LYS A 24 35.25 -64.30 -2.96
C LYS A 24 36.69 -64.71 -3.31
N ALA A 25 37.44 -65.11 -2.29
CA ALA A 25 38.72 -65.79 -2.47
C ALA A 25 38.53 -67.23 -3.01
N MET A 26 39.36 -67.62 -3.98
CA MET A 26 39.62 -69.02 -4.31
C MET A 26 41.10 -69.24 -4.60
N THR A 27 41.66 -70.27 -3.97
CA THR A 27 43.06 -70.69 -4.08
C THR A 27 43.27 -71.49 -5.35
N ALA A 28 44.31 -71.16 -6.13
CA ALA A 28 44.89 -72.05 -7.12
C ALA A 28 46.40 -71.79 -7.27
N GLN A 29 47.21 -72.79 -6.96
CA GLN A 29 48.64 -72.78 -7.30
C GLN A 29 48.82 -73.15 -8.78
N MET A 30 49.65 -72.39 -9.50
CA MET A 30 50.47 -72.93 -10.58
C MET A 30 51.59 -71.94 -10.92
N ALA A 31 52.82 -72.43 -11.02
CA ALA A 31 53.99 -71.62 -11.39
C ALA A 31 54.02 -71.33 -12.90
N PRO A 32 54.74 -70.29 -13.31
CA PRO A 32 55.79 -70.53 -14.30
C PRO A 32 57.14 -69.94 -13.90
N GLN A 33 58.16 -70.35 -14.64
CA GLN A 33 59.57 -70.08 -14.36
C GLN A 33 60.01 -68.72 -14.90
N GLY A 34 60.94 -68.10 -14.16
CA GLY A 34 62.23 -67.58 -14.68
C GLY A 34 62.29 -66.69 -15.93
N HIS A 35 62.98 -65.57 -15.72
CA HIS A 35 63.88 -64.84 -16.64
C HIS A 35 63.43 -63.50 -17.23
N THR A 36 64.40 -62.57 -17.14
CA THR A 36 64.62 -61.35 -17.94
C THR A 36 63.55 -60.26 -17.92
N SER A 37 63.78 -59.27 -17.06
CA SER A 37 63.63 -57.86 -17.45
C SER A 37 64.49 -57.54 -18.67
N PRO A 38 64.07 -56.56 -19.47
CA PRO A 38 65.00 -55.53 -19.93
C PRO A 38 64.67 -54.16 -19.31
N GLN A 39 65.70 -53.46 -18.83
CA GLN A 39 65.72 -51.99 -18.87
C GLN A 39 65.90 -51.58 -20.37
N VAL A 40 65.65 -50.38 -20.87
CA VAL A 40 65.58 -49.02 -20.31
C VAL A 40 64.57 -48.23 -21.16
N ASP A 41 63.83 -47.28 -20.59
CA ASP A 41 63.50 -46.01 -21.26
C ASP A 41 63.08 -44.98 -20.20
N GLN A 42 63.98 -44.06 -19.84
CA GLN A 42 63.72 -43.03 -18.82
C GLN A 42 63.09 -41.69 -19.27
N PRO A 43 62.86 -41.35 -20.56
CA PRO A 43 62.18 -40.09 -20.90
C PRO A 43 60.65 -40.14 -20.80
N THR A 44 60.05 -41.32 -20.66
CA THR A 44 58.58 -41.50 -20.63
C THR A 44 57.94 -41.23 -19.26
N LEU A 45 58.66 -41.50 -18.17
CA LEU A 45 58.15 -41.33 -16.79
C LEU A 45 57.90 -39.84 -16.44
N ASP A 46 58.81 -38.95 -16.82
CA ASP A 46 58.69 -37.49 -16.56
C ASP A 46 57.46 -36.88 -17.26
N VAL A 47 57.18 -37.30 -18.51
CA VAL A 47 56.01 -36.86 -19.26
C VAL A 47 54.71 -37.38 -18.61
N THR A 48 54.68 -38.62 -18.12
CA THR A 48 53.51 -39.15 -17.41
C THR A 48 53.27 -38.44 -16.07
N ASP A 49 54.32 -38.16 -15.30
CA ASP A 49 54.20 -37.42 -14.04
C ASP A 49 53.74 -35.98 -14.26
N ARG A 50 54.21 -35.33 -15.33
CA ARG A 50 53.72 -34.00 -15.72
C ARG A 50 52.23 -34.01 -16.08
N ILE A 51 51.77 -35.02 -16.83
CA ILE A 51 50.35 -35.18 -17.18
C ILE A 51 49.51 -35.41 -15.92
N LEU A 52 49.96 -36.25 -14.98
CA LEU A 52 49.29 -36.47 -13.70
C LEU A 52 49.20 -35.19 -12.87
N GLN A 53 50.25 -34.36 -12.85
CA GLN A 53 50.26 -33.06 -12.16
C GLN A 53 49.23 -32.09 -12.75
N GLU A 54 49.12 -32.01 -14.08
CA GLU A 54 48.12 -31.17 -14.76
C GLU A 54 46.69 -31.68 -14.54
N ILE A 55 46.46 -33.01 -14.58
CA ILE A 55 45.16 -33.61 -14.24
C ILE A 55 44.75 -33.25 -12.80
N ALA A 56 45.66 -33.37 -11.83
CA ALA A 56 45.40 -32.95 -10.45
C ALA A 56 45.15 -31.44 -10.32
N SER A 57 45.78 -30.60 -11.17
CA SER A 57 45.53 -29.16 -11.25
C SER A 57 44.15 -28.83 -11.81
N VAL A 58 43.72 -29.54 -12.86
CA VAL A 58 42.37 -29.43 -13.43
C VAL A 58 41.32 -29.90 -12.43
N GLY A 59 41.56 -30.99 -11.68
CA GLY A 59 40.69 -31.46 -10.60
C GLY A 59 40.42 -30.39 -9.53
N ARG A 60 41.48 -29.79 -8.97
CA ARG A 60 41.34 -28.67 -8.01
C ARG A 60 40.61 -27.46 -8.60
N ARG A 61 40.77 -27.18 -9.90
CA ARG A 61 40.04 -26.10 -10.58
C ARG A 61 38.56 -26.42 -10.77
N LEU A 62 38.20 -27.69 -10.99
CA LEU A 62 36.81 -28.14 -11.05
C LEU A 62 36.13 -27.99 -9.68
N GLU A 63 36.75 -28.47 -8.60
CA GLU A 63 36.24 -28.30 -7.22
C GLU A 63 35.95 -26.82 -6.89
N VAL A 64 36.87 -25.91 -7.25
CA VAL A 64 36.69 -24.45 -7.05
C VAL A 64 35.58 -23.87 -7.94
N MET A 65 35.35 -24.43 -9.14
CA MET A 65 34.23 -24.01 -9.99
C MET A 65 32.89 -24.53 -9.45
N ASP A 66 32.83 -25.75 -8.93
CA ASP A 66 31.62 -26.31 -8.32
C ASP A 66 31.19 -25.46 -7.10
N LEU A 67 32.12 -25.08 -6.22
CA LEU A 67 31.84 -24.15 -5.12
C LEU A 67 31.24 -22.82 -5.64
N LYS A 68 31.86 -22.19 -6.65
CA LYS A 68 31.35 -20.95 -7.25
C LYS A 68 29.98 -21.13 -7.92
N ILE A 69 29.71 -22.28 -8.51
CA ILE A 69 28.39 -22.61 -9.08
C ILE A 69 27.35 -22.74 -7.96
N THR A 70 27.70 -23.34 -6.81
CA THR A 70 26.80 -23.36 -5.64
C THR A 70 26.54 -21.97 -5.08
N ASP A 71 27.57 -21.11 -4.95
CA ASP A 71 27.42 -19.72 -4.51
C ASP A 71 26.51 -18.90 -5.45
N LEU A 72 26.72 -19.02 -6.77
CA LEU A 72 25.86 -18.38 -7.77
C LEU A 72 24.42 -18.90 -7.73
N THR A 73 24.23 -20.19 -7.44
CA THR A 73 22.89 -20.80 -7.31
C THR A 73 22.17 -20.25 -6.07
N LEU A 74 22.87 -20.09 -4.95
CA LEU A 74 22.36 -19.47 -3.72
C LEU A 74 22.02 -17.99 -3.95
N ALA A 75 22.92 -17.21 -4.53
CA ALA A 75 22.69 -15.80 -4.86
C ALA A 75 21.49 -15.62 -5.81
N SER A 76 21.39 -16.47 -6.84
CA SER A 76 20.23 -16.51 -7.75
C SER A 76 18.92 -16.83 -7.02
N SER A 77 18.98 -17.68 -5.98
CA SER A 77 17.80 -17.98 -5.16
C SER A 77 17.41 -16.83 -4.22
N SER A 78 18.37 -16.10 -3.67
CA SER A 78 18.10 -14.87 -2.90
C SER A 78 17.39 -13.84 -3.76
N ILE A 79 17.95 -13.54 -4.94
CA ILE A 79 17.36 -12.56 -5.89
C ILE A 79 15.93 -12.96 -6.28
N ARG A 80 15.63 -14.25 -6.46
CA ARG A 80 14.26 -14.72 -6.70
C ARG A 80 13.31 -14.45 -5.53
N ALA A 81 13.77 -14.61 -4.29
CA ALA A 81 12.99 -14.30 -3.10
C ALA A 81 12.76 -12.79 -2.97
N ASP A 82 13.79 -11.97 -3.19
CA ASP A 82 13.69 -10.50 -3.16
C ASP A 82 12.69 -9.99 -4.22
N ILE A 83 12.75 -10.52 -5.45
CA ILE A 83 11.78 -10.20 -6.52
C ILE A 83 10.35 -10.62 -6.14
N ALA A 84 10.17 -11.75 -5.45
CA ALA A 84 8.85 -12.17 -4.97
C ALA A 84 8.30 -11.20 -3.91
N GLY A 85 9.13 -10.80 -2.94
CA GLY A 85 8.79 -9.79 -1.94
C GLY A 85 8.46 -8.43 -2.57
N PHE A 86 9.26 -7.96 -3.53
CA PHE A 86 8.97 -6.71 -4.24
C PHE A 86 7.63 -6.78 -4.99
N ARG A 87 7.30 -7.89 -5.66
CA ARG A 87 5.99 -8.05 -6.31
C ARG A 87 4.83 -7.97 -5.32
N GLU A 88 4.97 -8.55 -4.14
CA GLU A 88 3.96 -8.43 -3.08
C GLU A 88 3.80 -6.97 -2.61
N THR A 89 4.90 -6.26 -2.39
CA THR A 89 4.84 -4.84 -1.99
C THR A 89 4.24 -3.95 -3.08
N VAL A 90 4.53 -4.19 -4.36
CA VAL A 90 3.94 -3.46 -5.49
C VAL A 90 2.44 -3.72 -5.56
N ASN A 91 2.00 -4.98 -5.49
CA ASN A 91 0.57 -5.32 -5.47
C ASN A 91 -0.17 -4.66 -4.29
N ASN A 92 0.46 -4.56 -3.11
CA ASN A 92 -0.13 -3.86 -1.97
C ASN A 92 -0.22 -2.34 -2.20
N LEU A 93 0.81 -1.75 -2.81
CA LEU A 93 0.81 -0.32 -3.15
C LEU A 93 -0.24 0.00 -4.22
N ASP A 94 -0.38 -0.82 -5.27
CA ASP A 94 -1.38 -0.64 -6.32
C ASP A 94 -2.81 -0.72 -5.75
N GLN A 95 -3.09 -1.68 -4.86
CA GLN A 95 -4.38 -1.77 -4.18
C GLN A 95 -4.68 -0.55 -3.31
N ARG A 96 -3.67 -0.05 -2.58
CA ARG A 96 -3.82 1.16 -1.75
C ARG A 96 -3.94 2.42 -2.58
N LEU A 97 -3.27 2.50 -3.72
CA LEU A 97 -3.34 3.62 -4.65
C LEU A 97 -4.74 3.68 -5.28
N SER A 98 -5.24 2.56 -5.81
CA SER A 98 -6.60 2.46 -6.37
C SER A 98 -7.67 2.93 -5.36
N ALA A 99 -7.58 2.49 -4.09
CA ALA A 99 -8.53 2.93 -3.07
C ALA A 99 -8.43 4.44 -2.76
N VAL A 100 -7.23 5.02 -2.81
CA VAL A 100 -7.04 6.48 -2.64
C VAL A 100 -7.56 7.25 -3.85
N GLU A 101 -7.34 6.74 -5.07
CA GLU A 101 -7.86 7.31 -6.31
C GLU A 101 -9.39 7.32 -6.33
N ASP A 102 -10.05 6.23 -5.92
CA ASP A 102 -11.51 6.15 -5.77
C ASP A 102 -12.04 7.19 -4.76
N HIS A 103 -11.36 7.35 -3.61
CA HIS A 103 -11.74 8.37 -2.62
C HIS A 103 -11.55 9.81 -3.14
N ILE A 104 -10.49 10.09 -3.89
CA ILE A 104 -10.28 11.39 -4.53
C ILE A 104 -11.35 11.66 -5.59
N ALA A 105 -11.74 10.65 -6.38
CA ALA A 105 -12.79 10.75 -7.39
C ALA A 105 -14.18 11.04 -6.78
N ALA A 106 -14.48 10.51 -5.59
CA ALA A 106 -15.74 10.76 -4.87
C ALA A 106 -15.79 12.12 -4.14
N THR A 107 -14.64 12.72 -3.83
CA THR A 107 -14.55 14.01 -3.10
C THR A 107 -15.33 15.17 -3.75
N PRO A 108 -15.26 15.44 -5.07
CA PRO A 108 -16.00 16.55 -5.67
C PRO A 108 -17.53 16.41 -5.58
N GLU A 109 -18.07 15.19 -5.67
CA GLU A 109 -19.52 14.95 -5.50
C GLU A 109 -19.96 15.33 -4.09
N GLN A 110 -19.18 14.92 -3.07
CA GLN A 110 -19.43 15.28 -1.68
C GLN A 110 -19.32 16.79 -1.43
N GLU A 111 -18.39 17.49 -2.08
CA GLU A 111 -18.31 18.95 -1.98
C GLU A 111 -19.54 19.64 -2.55
N ASP A 112 -20.08 19.17 -3.68
CA ASP A 112 -21.24 19.76 -4.33
C ASP A 112 -22.54 19.44 -3.56
N GLU A 113 -22.66 18.25 -2.96
CA GLU A 113 -23.70 17.95 -1.97
C GLU A 113 -23.63 18.89 -0.76
N LEU A 114 -22.44 19.13 -0.20
CA LEU A 114 -22.24 20.06 0.91
C LEU A 114 -22.57 21.51 0.54
N LYS A 115 -22.23 21.97 -0.67
CA LYS A 115 -22.63 23.29 -1.20
C LYS A 115 -24.15 23.38 -1.34
N SER A 116 -24.79 22.36 -1.91
CA SER A 116 -26.25 22.25 -2.06
C SER A 116 -26.97 22.29 -0.72
N LEU A 117 -26.48 21.54 0.28
CA LEU A 117 -27.06 21.48 1.62
C LEU A 117 -26.90 22.80 2.37
N ARG A 118 -25.73 23.45 2.26
CA ARG A 118 -25.51 24.80 2.83
C ARG A 118 -26.45 25.84 2.22
N ALA A 119 -26.61 25.85 0.89
CA ALA A 119 -27.53 26.76 0.22
C ALA A 119 -28.99 26.58 0.70
N LYS A 120 -29.44 25.32 0.84
CA LYS A 120 -30.76 24.99 1.40
C LYS A 120 -30.92 25.44 2.86
N LEU A 121 -29.88 25.27 3.69
CA LEU A 121 -29.90 25.74 5.07
C LEU A 121 -30.01 27.27 5.15
N THR A 122 -29.21 28.00 4.36
CA THR A 122 -29.30 29.47 4.29
C THR A 122 -30.67 29.93 3.81
N GLU A 123 -31.27 29.30 2.78
CA GLU A 123 -32.63 29.64 2.34
C GLU A 123 -33.67 29.39 3.45
N LEU A 124 -33.55 28.30 4.21
CA LEU A 124 -34.46 28.00 5.32
C LEU A 124 -34.29 28.97 6.50
N GLU A 125 -33.06 29.34 6.84
CA GLU A 125 -32.75 30.35 7.85
C GLU A 125 -33.28 31.73 7.45
N ASP A 126 -32.96 32.19 6.24
CA ASP A 126 -33.47 33.44 5.67
C ASP A 126 -35.00 33.46 5.65
N ARG A 127 -35.65 32.36 5.22
CA ARG A 127 -37.12 32.25 5.20
C ARG A 127 -37.72 32.24 6.62
N SER A 128 -37.03 31.64 7.59
CA SER A 128 -37.44 31.64 9.00
C SER A 128 -37.16 32.98 9.72
N HIS A 129 -36.34 33.86 9.13
CA HIS A 129 -35.96 35.15 9.70
C HIS A 129 -36.44 36.36 8.89
N ARG A 130 -37.03 36.14 7.71
CA ARG A 130 -37.52 37.17 6.79
C ARG A 130 -38.44 38.20 7.45
N ASP A 131 -39.28 37.74 8.38
CA ASP A 131 -40.29 38.57 9.04
C ASP A 131 -39.75 39.16 10.38
N ASN A 132 -38.49 38.88 10.75
CA ASN A 132 -37.83 39.39 11.96
C ASN A 132 -37.03 40.67 11.68
N VAL A 133 -37.37 41.77 12.36
CA VAL A 133 -36.61 43.03 12.31
C VAL A 133 -35.77 43.22 13.57
N ARG A 134 -34.49 43.58 13.42
CA ARG A 134 -33.57 43.81 14.54
C ARG A 134 -33.18 45.28 14.66
N PHE A 135 -33.60 45.91 15.74
CA PHE A 135 -33.25 47.29 16.07
C PHE A 135 -31.94 47.36 16.87
N PHE A 136 -31.10 48.34 16.55
CA PHE A 136 -29.82 48.61 17.22
C PHE A 136 -29.81 50.02 17.81
N GLY A 137 -28.95 50.28 18.80
CA GLY A 137 -28.78 51.60 19.41
C GLY A 137 -29.88 52.04 20.39
N ILE A 138 -30.83 51.17 20.74
CA ILE A 138 -31.84 51.47 21.77
C ILE A 138 -31.23 51.20 23.16
N PRO A 139 -30.99 52.23 24.00
CA PRO A 139 -30.43 52.04 25.33
C PRO A 139 -31.38 51.25 26.22
N GLU A 140 -30.84 50.46 27.15
CA GLU A 140 -31.66 49.65 28.06
C GLU A 140 -32.56 50.50 28.96
N GLN A 141 -33.64 49.91 29.45
CA GLN A 141 -34.66 50.51 30.33
C GLN A 141 -35.49 51.67 29.73
N LYS A 142 -35.08 52.25 28.59
CA LYS A 142 -35.84 53.31 27.89
C LYS A 142 -37.20 52.85 27.34
N GLU A 143 -37.40 51.55 27.18
CA GLU A 143 -38.64 50.94 26.66
C GLU A 143 -39.79 50.89 27.68
N GLY A 144 -39.50 51.05 28.97
CA GLY A 144 -40.50 50.88 30.03
C GLY A 144 -41.00 49.44 30.16
N SER A 145 -42.29 49.27 30.48
CA SER A 145 -42.89 47.96 30.78
C SER A 145 -43.45 47.23 29.55
N ASP A 146 -43.67 47.91 28.42
CA ASP A 146 -44.19 47.30 27.20
C ASP A 146 -43.40 47.72 25.97
N ILE A 147 -42.59 46.79 25.47
CA ILE A 147 -41.73 46.98 24.31
C ILE A 147 -42.56 47.13 23.02
N LYS A 148 -43.78 46.57 22.94
CA LYS A 148 -44.61 46.64 21.73
C LYS A 148 -45.08 48.06 21.45
N THR A 149 -45.70 48.71 22.44
CA THR A 149 -46.12 50.11 22.32
C THR A 149 -44.94 51.06 22.13
N PHE A 150 -43.81 50.83 22.79
CA PHE A 150 -42.58 51.58 22.55
C PHE A 150 -42.14 51.50 21.08
N ILE A 151 -42.01 50.30 20.51
CA ILE A 151 -41.57 50.11 19.10
C ILE A 151 -42.58 50.72 18.12
N SER A 152 -43.89 50.55 18.32
CA SER A 152 -44.91 51.23 17.48
C SER A 152 -44.73 52.75 17.50
N SER A 153 -44.58 53.35 18.69
CA SER A 153 -44.38 54.80 18.81
C SER A 153 -43.06 55.26 18.16
N LEU A 154 -41.99 54.47 18.29
CA LEU A 154 -40.68 54.75 17.70
C LEU A 154 -40.77 54.73 16.17
N LEU A 155 -41.45 53.74 15.59
CA LEU A 155 -41.63 53.63 14.14
C LEU A 155 -42.43 54.81 13.57
N THR A 156 -43.58 55.14 14.16
CA THR A 156 -44.38 56.28 13.72
C THR A 156 -43.64 57.61 13.89
N ASN A 157 -42.94 57.82 15.01
CA ASN A 157 -42.22 59.07 15.28
C ASN A 157 -40.97 59.27 14.38
N HIS A 158 -40.20 58.22 14.10
CA HIS A 158 -38.95 58.34 13.33
C HIS A 158 -39.12 58.18 11.82
N PHE A 159 -40.05 57.34 11.37
CA PHE A 159 -40.25 57.07 9.94
C PHE A 159 -41.51 57.74 9.37
N GLY A 160 -42.35 58.37 10.20
CA GLY A 160 -43.61 59.00 9.76
C GLY A 160 -44.66 57.99 9.27
N ILE A 161 -44.52 56.71 9.65
CA ILE A 161 -45.41 55.64 9.19
C ILE A 161 -46.63 55.57 10.11
N GLU A 162 -47.77 56.00 9.60
CA GLU A 162 -49.08 55.74 10.21
C GLU A 162 -49.55 54.33 9.84
N PHE A 163 -49.49 53.41 10.80
CA PHE A 163 -50.02 52.06 10.64
C PHE A 163 -51.51 52.03 10.95
N SER A 164 -52.33 51.77 9.93
CA SER A 164 -53.77 51.55 10.08
C SER A 164 -54.17 50.26 9.34
N PRO A 165 -54.42 49.13 10.05
CA PRO A 165 -54.36 48.96 11.51
C PRO A 165 -52.92 48.98 12.08
N PRO A 166 -52.76 49.08 13.42
CA PRO A 166 -51.45 48.98 14.08
C PRO A 166 -50.71 47.67 13.74
N PRO A 167 -49.37 47.64 13.74
CA PRO A 167 -48.60 46.47 13.36
C PRO A 167 -48.75 45.34 14.40
N GLU A 168 -49.07 44.14 13.94
CA GLU A 168 -49.15 42.96 14.79
C GLU A 168 -47.76 42.36 15.02
N PHE A 169 -47.36 42.22 16.29
CA PHE A 169 -46.08 41.60 16.65
C PHE A 169 -46.28 40.23 17.30
N GLN A 170 -45.82 39.17 16.63
CA GLN A 170 -45.80 37.80 17.18
C GLN A 170 -44.93 37.70 18.44
N LYS A 171 -43.70 38.25 18.39
CA LYS A 171 -42.76 38.29 19.54
C LYS A 171 -41.88 39.54 19.46
N VAL A 172 -41.72 40.25 20.57
CA VAL A 172 -40.77 41.38 20.72
C VAL A 172 -39.94 41.14 21.97
N HIS A 173 -38.62 41.20 21.86
CA HIS A 173 -37.69 40.91 22.95
C HIS A 173 -36.30 41.47 22.66
N ARG A 174 -35.52 41.76 23.70
CA ARG A 174 -34.07 41.98 23.57
C ARG A 174 -33.34 40.65 23.33
N ILE A 175 -32.19 40.73 22.66
CA ILE A 175 -31.35 39.58 22.30
C ILE A 175 -30.01 39.74 23.01
N GLY A 176 -29.58 38.68 23.70
CA GLY A 176 -28.35 38.66 24.51
C GLY A 176 -28.61 38.89 26.01
N PRO A 177 -27.58 38.76 26.86
CA PRO A 177 -27.66 39.09 28.28
C PRO A 177 -27.87 40.61 28.47
N PRO A 178 -28.50 41.05 29.57
CA PRO A 178 -28.66 42.47 29.88
C PRO A 178 -27.28 43.14 30.04
N THR A 179 -27.07 44.25 29.34
CA THR A 179 -25.84 45.02 29.44
C THR A 179 -25.85 45.84 30.72
N GLN A 180 -25.00 45.46 31.68
CA GLN A 180 -24.77 46.26 32.88
C GLN A 180 -24.30 47.66 32.44
N SER A 181 -25.00 48.71 32.88
CA SER A 181 -24.70 50.09 32.48
C SER A 181 -23.31 50.49 33.00
N VAL A 182 -22.33 50.59 32.09
CA VAL A 182 -20.93 50.91 32.42
C VAL A 182 -20.74 52.39 32.83
N TYR A 183 -21.78 53.22 32.70
CA TYR A 183 -21.76 54.61 33.15
C TYR A 183 -22.08 54.73 34.65
N LYS A 184 -21.03 55.03 35.42
CA LYS A 184 -21.09 55.74 36.71
C LYS A 184 -20.73 57.20 36.48
#